data_AF-A0A926BVX1-F1
#
_entry.id   AF-A0A926BVX1-F1
#
_cell.length_a   1.000
_cell.length_b   1.000
_cell.length_c   1.000
_cell.angle_alpha   90.00
_cell.angle_beta   90.00
_cell.angle_gamma   90.00
#
_symmetry.space_group_name_H-M   'P 1'
#
loop_
_entity.id
_entity.type
_entity.pdbx_description
1 polymer ?
#
loop_
_entity_poly.entity_id
_entity_poly.type
_entity_poly.pdbx_seq_one_letter_code
_entity_poly.pdbx_strand_id
1 'polypeptide(L)'
;GLHASSKGFRVRYGAGGKNNSVLDGPFTETKELLSGYWIVQVKSREEAIEWAKRAPFPEGDEIEVRQIFELEDFAEGTVSPEVAAQEIAWRERQQAAAKV
;
A
#
# COMPACT_ATOMS: atom_id res chain seq x y z
N GLY A 1 -1.86 -10.83 -0.27
CA GLY A 1 -1.25 -10.56 1.06
C GLY A 1 -0.35 -9.33 0.95
N LEU A 2 0.24 -8.86 2.06
CA LEU A 2 1.18 -7.71 2.04
C LEU A 2 2.63 -8.18 2.12
N HIS A 3 3.54 -7.59 1.34
CA HIS A 3 4.98 -7.78 1.50
C HIS A 3 5.44 -7.41 2.91
N ALA A 4 6.54 -7.99 3.40
CA ALA A 4 7.08 -7.73 4.75
C ALA A 4 7.27 -6.23 5.03
N SER A 5 7.17 -5.81 6.31
CA SER A 5 7.32 -4.40 6.70
C SER A 5 8.69 -3.82 6.33
N SER A 6 9.73 -4.66 6.20
CA SER A 6 11.04 -4.25 5.68
C SER A 6 11.03 -3.74 4.23
N LYS A 7 9.99 -4.03 3.46
CA LYS A 7 9.76 -3.48 2.11
C LYS A 7 8.76 -2.32 2.11
N GLY A 8 8.22 -1.95 3.27
CA GLY A 8 7.27 -0.86 3.45
C GLY A 8 7.92 0.39 4.05
N PHE A 9 7.09 1.41 4.22
CA PHE A 9 7.47 2.65 4.88
C PHE A 9 6.30 3.19 5.71
N ARG A 10 6.59 4.10 6.63
CA ARG A 10 5.59 4.86 7.39
C ARG A 10 5.70 6.33 7.09
N VAL A 11 4.56 6.99 6.91
CA VAL A 11 4.46 8.45 6.93
C VAL A 11 4.01 8.86 8.33
N ARG A 12 4.86 9.58 9.06
CA ARG A 12 4.50 10.18 10.35
C ARG A 12 4.12 11.64 10.14
N TYR A 13 2.95 12.03 10.63
CA TYR A 13 2.40 13.37 10.42
C TYR A 13 2.98 14.35 11.42
N GLY A 14 3.41 15.52 10.90
CA GLY A 14 3.94 16.61 11.71
C GLY A 14 2.89 17.69 12.02
N ALA A 15 3.31 18.67 12.82
CA ALA A 15 2.47 19.79 13.25
C ALA A 15 1.79 20.52 12.08
N GLY A 16 0.47 20.63 12.13
CA GLY A 16 -0.33 21.38 11.16
C GLY A 16 -0.27 20.84 9.73
N GLY A 17 -0.05 19.53 9.55
CA GLY A 17 0.07 18.89 8.24
C GLY A 17 1.36 19.25 7.48
N LYS A 18 2.34 19.82 8.18
CA LYS A 18 3.66 20.17 7.63
C LYS A 18 4.72 19.25 8.22
N ASN A 19 5.87 19.15 7.55
CA ASN A 19 7.04 18.39 8.01
C ASN A 19 6.77 16.89 8.22
N ASN A 20 5.90 16.28 7.42
CA ASN A 20 5.69 14.82 7.44
C ASN A 20 7.01 14.10 7.15
N SER A 21 7.39 13.16 8.00
CA SER A 21 8.59 12.35 7.81
C SER A 21 8.26 10.98 7.24
N VAL A 22 9.20 10.41 6.49
CA VAL A 22 9.11 9.05 5.95
C VAL A 22 10.12 8.20 6.68
N LEU A 23 9.64 7.11 7.27
CA LEU A 23 10.44 6.13 7.99
C LEU A 23 10.42 4.83 7.20
N ASP A 24 11.58 4.27 6.87
CA ASP A 24 11.66 2.95 6.25
C ASP A 24 11.55 1.84 7.30
N GLY A 25 10.95 0.71 6.90
CA GLY A 25 10.88 -0.46 7.76
C GLY A 25 12.23 -1.17 7.95
N PRO A 26 12.27 -2.28 8.69
CA PRO A 26 11.12 -2.98 9.27
C PRO A 26 10.57 -2.30 10.52
N PHE A 27 9.28 -2.49 10.75
CA PHE A 27 8.61 -2.06 11.98
C PHE A 27 8.29 -3.27 12.84
N THR A 28 8.50 -3.13 14.14
CA THR A 28 8.01 -4.09 15.13
C THR A 28 6.50 -3.98 15.27
N GLU A 29 5.87 -5.03 15.80
CA GLU A 29 4.45 -5.02 16.13
C GLU A 29 4.12 -3.78 17.00
N THR A 30 3.12 -3.02 16.57
CA THR A 30 2.56 -1.91 17.34
C THR A 30 1.40 -2.45 18.18
N LYS A 31 1.29 -1.97 19.43
CA LYS A 31 0.16 -2.28 20.32
C LYS A 31 -1.05 -1.39 20.04
N GLU A 32 -1.01 -0.60 18.98
CA GLU A 32 -2.05 0.35 18.61
C GLU A 32 -3.07 -0.31 17.68
N LEU A 33 -4.29 0.21 17.73
CA LEU A 33 -5.38 -0.24 16.87
C LEU A 33 -5.22 0.37 15.48
N LEU A 34 -5.35 -0.45 14.44
CA LEU A 34 -5.44 0.04 13.06
C LEU A 34 -6.83 0.65 12.82
N SER A 35 -6.89 1.96 12.58
CA SER A 35 -8.13 2.70 12.29
C SER A 35 -8.77 2.35 10.94
N GLY A 36 -8.08 1.57 10.09
CA GLY A 36 -8.57 1.12 8.79
C GLY A 36 -7.43 0.87 7.80
N TYR A 37 -7.78 0.60 6.55
CA TYR A 37 -6.84 0.49 5.44
C TYR A 37 -7.45 0.98 4.13
N TRP A 38 -6.58 1.36 3.20
CA TRP A 38 -6.94 1.64 1.82
C TRP A 38 -6.07 0.80 0.88
N ILE A 39 -6.59 0.52 -0.30
CA ILE A 39 -5.82 -0.05 -1.41
C ILE A 39 -5.75 1.03 -2.48
N VAL A 40 -4.53 1.40 -2.87
CA VAL A 40 -4.28 2.45 -3.85
C VAL A 40 -3.36 1.92 -4.93
N GLN A 41 -3.70 2.21 -6.19
CA GLN A 41 -2.83 1.93 -7.32
C GLN A 41 -1.96 3.16 -7.60
N VAL A 42 -0.66 2.99 -7.54
CA VAL A 42 0.35 4.02 -7.83
C VAL A 42 1.44 3.42 -8.70
N LYS A 43 2.21 4.27 -9.39
CA LYS A 43 3.25 3.86 -10.34
C LYS A 43 4.58 3.59 -9.67
N SER A 44 4.82 4.16 -8.48
CA SER A 44 6.06 3.97 -7.74
C SER A 44 5.89 4.17 -6.24
N ARG A 45 6.93 3.80 -5.49
CA ARG A 45 7.02 4.04 -4.04
C ARG A 45 6.96 5.53 -3.71
N GLU A 46 7.60 6.38 -4.50
CA GLU A 46 7.62 7.84 -4.31
C GLU A 46 6.22 8.41 -4.49
N GLU A 47 5.48 7.94 -5.50
CA GLU A 47 4.08 8.35 -5.67
C GLU A 47 3.21 7.86 -4.49
N ALA A 48 3.48 6.67 -3.96
CA ALA A 48 2.81 6.17 -2.75
C ALA A 48 3.06 7.09 -1.54
N ILE A 49 4.29 7.57 -1.36
CA ILE A 49 4.66 8.51 -0.29
C ILE A 49 3.87 9.81 -0.42
N GLU A 50 3.90 10.43 -1.61
CA GLU A 50 3.19 11.67 -1.87
C GLU A 50 1.67 11.49 -1.81
N TRP A 51 1.17 10.29 -2.11
CA TRP A 51 -0.21 9.93 -1.86
C TRP A 51 -0.52 9.91 -0.37
N ALA A 52 0.25 9.17 0.43
CA ALA A 52 0.01 9.04 1.86
C ALA A 52 0.07 10.40 2.58
N LYS A 53 1.06 11.26 2.27
CA LYS A 53 1.22 12.60 2.86
C LYS A 53 0.00 13.53 2.71
N ARG A 54 -0.90 13.26 1.76
CA ARG A 54 -2.12 14.06 1.54
C ARG A 54 -3.22 13.80 2.56
N ALA A 55 -3.16 12.70 3.31
CA ALA A 55 -4.18 12.38 4.29
C ALA A 55 -4.15 13.42 5.45
N PRO A 56 -5.32 13.91 5.91
CA PRO A 56 -5.40 15.00 6.89
C PRO A 56 -5.28 14.49 8.34
N PHE A 57 -4.30 13.64 8.62
CA PHE A 57 -4.09 13.10 9.97
C PHE A 57 -3.39 14.12 10.89
N PRO A 58 -3.71 14.12 12.20
CA PRO A 58 -3.09 15.00 13.18
C PRO A 58 -1.61 14.65 13.42
N GLU A 59 -0.89 15.56 14.07
CA GLU A 59 0.50 15.32 14.47
C GLU A 59 0.64 14.09 15.36
N GLY A 60 1.64 13.25 15.07
CA GLY A 60 1.93 12.04 15.83
C GLY A 60 1.31 10.77 15.25
N ASP A 61 0.26 10.89 14.44
CA ASP A 61 -0.32 9.75 13.74
C ASP A 61 0.63 9.21 12.65
N GLU A 62 0.36 7.97 12.22
CA GLU A 62 1.14 7.30 11.18
C GLU A 62 0.24 6.56 10.18
N ILE A 63 0.66 6.54 8.91
CA ILE A 63 0.19 5.55 7.94
C ILE A 63 1.34 4.62 7.61
N GLU A 64 1.15 3.31 7.79
CA GLU A 64 2.03 2.27 7.25
C GLU A 64 1.58 1.90 5.84
N VAL A 65 2.49 2.02 4.88
CA VAL A 65 2.27 1.68 3.48
C VAL A 65 3.06 0.42 3.15
N ARG A 66 2.36 -0.61 2.67
CA ARG A 66 2.94 -1.90 2.26
C ARG A 66 2.42 -2.31 0.90
N GLN A 67 3.33 -2.77 0.05
CA GLN A 67 2.99 -3.31 -1.26
C GLN A 67 2.15 -4.59 -1.09
N ILE A 68 1.11 -4.70 -1.90
CA ILE A 68 0.30 -5.92 -2.05
C ILE A 68 1.01 -6.83 -3.06
N PHE A 69 1.08 -8.13 -2.76
CA PHE A 69 1.59 -9.12 -3.70
C PHE A 69 0.75 -9.18 -4.96
N GLU A 70 1.43 -9.20 -6.11
CA GLU A 70 0.85 -9.38 -7.44
C GLU A 70 1.21 -10.74 -8.03
N LEU A 71 0.60 -11.12 -9.15
CA LEU A 71 0.85 -12.41 -9.79
C LEU A 71 2.32 -12.61 -10.15
N GLU A 72 2.98 -11.52 -10.56
CA GLU A 72 4.37 -11.51 -10.99
C GLU A 72 5.36 -11.73 -9.83
N ASP A 73 4.91 -11.59 -8.58
CA ASP A 73 5.74 -11.84 -7.39
C ASP A 73 5.87 -13.35 -7.07
N PHE A 74 5.08 -14.20 -7.73
CA PHE A 74 5.13 -15.64 -7.56
C PHE A 74 5.97 -16.29 -8.66
N ALA A 75 6.69 -17.36 -8.32
CA ALA A 75 7.50 -18.10 -9.29
C ALA A 75 6.62 -18.66 -10.40
N GLU A 76 7.16 -18.72 -11.62
CA GLU A 76 6.45 -19.27 -12.78
C GLU A 76 5.93 -20.69 -12.49
N GLY A 77 4.68 -20.96 -12.86
CA GLY A 77 4.01 -22.22 -12.59
C GLY A 77 3.43 -22.37 -11.17
N THR A 78 3.65 -21.40 -10.26
CA THR A 78 3.00 -21.39 -8.93
C THR A 78 1.50 -21.14 -9.04
N VAL A 79 1.10 -20.24 -9.93
CA VAL A 79 -0.30 -19.91 -10.22
C VAL A 79 -0.70 -20.65 -11.48
N SER A 80 -1.83 -21.37 -11.44
CA SER A 80 -2.33 -22.05 -12.64
C SER A 80 -2.75 -21.03 -13.71
N PRO A 81 -2.67 -21.39 -15.01
CA PRO A 81 -3.09 -20.47 -16.08
C PRO A 81 -4.54 -19.99 -15.95
N GLU A 82 -5.42 -20.86 -15.44
CA GLU A 82 -6.84 -20.52 -15.20
C GLU A 82 -6.98 -19.44 -14.12
N VAL A 83 -6.28 -19.57 -12.99
CA VAL A 83 -6.34 -18.59 -11.90
C VAL A 83 -5.73 -17.26 -12.34
N ALA A 84 -4.62 -17.29 -13.07
CA ALA A 84 -4.00 -16.09 -13.62
C ALA A 84 -4.97 -15.34 -14.56
N ALA A 85 -5.65 -16.06 -15.46
CA ALA A 85 -6.64 -15.46 -16.37
C ALA A 85 -7.84 -14.86 -15.63
N GLN A 86 -8.33 -15.54 -14.59
CA GLN A 86 -9.43 -15.04 -13.76
C GLN A 86 -9.05 -13.73 -13.03
N GLU A 87 -7.85 -13.67 -12.47
CA GLU A 87 -7.32 -12.49 -11.77
C GLU A 87 -7.13 -11.31 -12.73
N ILE A 88 -6.53 -11.53 -13.91
CA ILE A 88 -6.38 -10.50 -14.95
C ILE A 88 -7.75 -9.92 -15.34
N ALA A 89 -8.72 -10.80 -15.62
CA ALA A 89 -10.06 -10.36 -16.00
C ALA A 89 -10.78 -9.61 -14.85
N TRP A 90 -10.55 -10.00 -13.59
CA TRP A 90 -11.09 -9.28 -12.44
C TRP A 90 -10.49 -7.88 -12.34
N ARG A 91 -9.17 -7.73 -12.53
CA ARG A 91 -8.49 -6.43 -12.49
C ARG A 91 -8.92 -5.49 -13.59
N GLU A 92 -9.07 -5.97 -14.82
CA GLU A 92 -9.58 -5.18 -15.93
C GLU A 92 -10.98 -4.63 -15.62
N ARG A 93 -11.85 -5.46 -15.03
CA ARG A 93 -13.18 -5.03 -14.59
C ARG A 93 -13.11 -3.96 -13.48
N GLN A 94 -12.25 -4.13 -12.47
CA GLN A 94 -12.09 -3.14 -11.40
C GLN A 94 -11.59 -1.80 -11.94
N GLN A 95 -10.62 -1.82 -12.87
CA GLN A 95 -10.10 -0.61 -13.48
C GLN A 95 -11.13 0.09 -14.37
N ALA A 96 -11.98 -0.67 -15.07
CA ALA A 96 -13.07 -0.10 -15.85
C ALA A 96 -14.11 0.57 -14.94
N ALA A 97 -14.48 -0.06 -13.83
CA ALA A 97 -15.41 0.49 -12.86
C ALA A 97 -14.89 1.75 -12.14
N ALA A 98 -13.57 1.83 -11.89
CA ALA A 98 -12.95 2.98 -11.21
C ALA A 98 -12.78 4.23 -12.09
N LYS A 99 -13.04 4.14 -13.41
CA LYS A 99 -12.92 5.27 -14.37
C LYS A 99 -14.25 5.98 -14.66
N VAL A 100 -15.32 5.61 -13.96
CA VAL A 100 -16.67 6.19 -14.06
C VAL A 100 -16.91 7.12 -12.88
#